data_AF-A0A1M5A9H1-F1
#
_entry.id   AF-A0A1M5A9H1-F1
#
_cell.length_a   1.000
_cell.length_b   1.000
_cell.length_c   1.000
_cell.angle_alpha   90.00
_cell.angle_beta   90.00
_cell.angle_gamma   90.00
#
_symmetry.space_group_name_H-M   'P 1'
#
loop_
_entity.id
_entity.type
_entity.pdbx_description
1 polymer ?
#
loop_
_entity_poly.entity_id
_entity_poly.type
_entity_poly.pdbx_seq_one_letter_code
_entity_poly.pdbx_strand_id
1 'polypeptide(L)'
;MQYLTKLSFIKNRLFSLLSILLSVISLIAVIKINRDISARYLALDGKTQLLLGLTEFVGFYFKFYVVIAVSLVAMGLAIIALRKEEERKYRLIAFLLGILSVIVVVLNIGRFMI
;
A
#
# COMPACT_ATOMS: atom_id res chain seq x y z
N MET A 1 -30.43 -17.15 -14.45
CA MET A 1 -29.17 -17.49 -15.13
C MET A 1 -28.07 -16.43 -14.97
N GLN A 2 -28.30 -15.14 -15.28
CA GLN A 2 -27.26 -14.08 -15.24
C GLN A 2 -26.54 -13.85 -13.90
N TYR A 3 -27.22 -14.05 -12.75
CA TYR A 3 -26.60 -13.87 -11.44
C TYR A 3 -25.57 -14.96 -11.11
N LEU A 4 -25.81 -16.19 -11.54
CA LEU A 4 -24.90 -17.32 -11.30
C LEU A 4 -23.58 -17.14 -12.07
N THR A 5 -23.65 -16.60 -13.29
CA THR A 5 -22.46 -16.26 -14.09
C THR A 5 -21.65 -15.10 -13.51
N LYS A 6 -22.30 -14.11 -12.89
CA LYS A 6 -21.59 -13.02 -12.20
C LYS A 6 -20.85 -13.50 -10.95
N LEU A 7 -21.47 -14.43 -10.21
CA LEU A 7 -20.89 -14.97 -8.98
C LEU A 7 -19.67 -15.86 -9.26
N SER A 8 -19.71 -16.70 -10.31
CA SER A 8 -18.56 -17.52 -10.70
C SER A 8 -17.39 -16.66 -11.20
N PHE A 9 -17.69 -15.58 -11.92
CA PHE A 9 -16.71 -14.62 -12.42
C PHE A 9 -15.94 -13.92 -11.30
N ILE A 10 -16.64 -13.46 -10.26
CA ILE A 10 -16.00 -12.83 -9.09
C ILE A 10 -15.19 -13.86 -8.31
N LYS A 11 -15.70 -15.07 -8.13
CA LYS A 11 -15.00 -16.13 -7.38
C LYS A 11 -13.67 -16.52 -8.01
N ASN A 12 -13.56 -16.48 -9.34
CA ASN A 12 -12.34 -16.82 -10.08
C ASN A 12 -11.27 -15.71 -10.09
N ARG A 13 -11.55 -14.54 -9.50
CA ARG A 13 -10.67 -13.36 -9.52
C ARG A 13 -10.63 -12.62 -8.18
N LEU A 14 -11.22 -13.19 -7.14
CA LEU A 14 -11.49 -12.51 -5.88
C LEU A 14 -10.18 -12.07 -5.22
N PHE A 15 -9.17 -12.96 -5.17
CA PHE A 15 -7.91 -12.67 -4.51
C PHE A 15 -7.09 -11.64 -5.27
N SER A 16 -7.07 -11.73 -6.61
CA SER A 16 -6.41 -10.72 -7.46
C SER A 16 -7.05 -9.35 -7.30
N LEU A 17 -8.39 -9.26 -7.32
CA LEU A 17 -9.11 -7.99 -7.17
C LEU A 17 -8.88 -7.36 -5.79
N LEU A 18 -8.94 -8.17 -4.71
CA LEU A 18 -8.65 -7.69 -3.35
C LEU A 18 -7.20 -7.22 -3.21
N SER A 19 -6.26 -7.97 -3.77
CA SER A 19 -4.85 -7.58 -3.80
C SER A 19 -4.64 -6.24 -4.50
N ILE A 20 -5.19 -6.08 -5.71
CA ILE A 20 -5.13 -4.83 -6.48
C ILE A 20 -5.71 -3.67 -5.66
N LEU A 21 -6.89 -3.86 -5.08
CA LEU A 21 -7.57 -2.84 -4.29
C LEU A 21 -6.74 -2.41 -3.09
N LEU A 22 -6.18 -3.36 -2.33
CA LEU A 22 -5.35 -3.07 -1.17
C LEU A 22 -4.03 -2.39 -1.55
N SER A 23 -3.39 -2.80 -2.65
CA SER A 23 -2.20 -2.14 -3.18
C SER A 23 -2.47 -0.70 -3.63
N VAL A 24 -3.63 -0.42 -4.23
CA VAL A 24 -4.02 0.97 -4.56
C VAL A 24 -4.24 1.79 -3.29
N ILE A 25 -4.94 1.22 -2.30
CA ILE A 25 -5.17 1.90 -1.02
C ILE A 25 -3.84 2.21 -0.31
N SER A 26 -2.89 1.27 -0.27
CA SER A 26 -1.61 1.49 0.38
C SER A 26 -0.78 2.58 -0.31
N LEU A 27 -0.80 2.63 -1.65
CA LEU A 27 -0.14 3.68 -2.42
C LEU A 27 -0.77 5.06 -2.17
N ILE A 28 -2.11 5.17 -2.15
CA ILE A 28 -2.78 6.44 -1.84
C ILE A 28 -2.47 6.88 -0.40
N ALA A 29 -2.49 5.93 0.55
CA ALA A 29 -2.20 6.21 1.95
C ALA A 29 -0.77 6.72 2.14
N VAL A 30 0.23 6.08 1.52
CA VAL A 30 1.63 6.52 1.65
C VAL A 30 1.84 7.90 1.04
N ILE A 31 1.24 8.18 -0.12
CA ILE A 31 1.31 9.50 -0.76
C ILE A 31 0.69 10.57 0.15
N LYS A 32 -0.47 10.27 0.75
CA LYS A 32 -1.14 11.19 1.68
C LYS A 32 -0.29 11.47 2.91
N ILE A 33 0.27 10.43 3.53
CA ILE A 33 1.15 10.56 4.70
C ILE A 33 2.36 11.43 4.35
N ASN A 34 3.02 11.16 3.22
CA ASN A 34 4.16 11.94 2.77
C ASN A 34 3.80 13.41 2.53
N ARG A 35 2.65 13.67 1.89
CA ARG A 35 2.17 15.04 1.65
C ARG A 35 1.89 15.77 2.96
N ASP A 36 1.24 15.11 3.92
CA ASP A 36 0.95 15.68 5.24
C ASP A 36 2.25 16.02 5.99
N ILE A 37 3.26 15.15 5.92
CA ILE A 37 4.58 15.40 6.50
C ILE A 37 5.26 16.59 5.81
N SER A 38 5.33 16.59 4.47
CA SER A 38 5.96 17.67 3.71
C SER A 38 5.29 19.02 3.97
N ALA A 39 3.96 19.08 4.06
CA ALA A 39 3.23 20.31 4.36
C ALA A 39 3.55 20.84 5.77
N ARG A 40 3.63 19.96 6.77
CA ARG A 40 4.04 20.34 8.14
C ARG A 40 5.50 20.79 8.20
N TYR A 41 6.39 20.10 7.50
CA TYR A 41 7.81 20.42 7.46
C TYR A 41 8.03 21.81 6.85
N LEU A 42 7.40 22.11 5.71
CA LEU A 42 7.52 23.41 5.04
C LEU A 42 6.91 24.58 5.84
N ALA A 43 5.96 24.32 6.74
CA ALA A 43 5.30 25.33 7.56
C ALA A 43 6.11 25.75 8.80
N LEU A 44 7.25 25.12 9.06
CA LEU A 44 8.04 25.30 10.28
C LEU A 44 9.40 25.94 9.97
N ASP A 45 9.91 26.74 10.92
CA ASP A 45 11.28 27.25 10.88
C ASP A 45 12.31 26.12 11.02
N GLY A 46 13.52 26.31 10.48
CA GLY A 46 14.54 25.26 10.37
C GLY A 46 14.95 24.57 11.68
N LYS A 47 14.87 25.27 12.83
CA LYS A 47 15.11 24.66 14.16
C LYS A 47 13.96 23.75 14.58
N THR A 48 12.73 24.15 14.29
CA THR A 48 11.51 23.43 14.61
C THR A 48 11.30 22.26 13.65
N GLN A 49 11.74 22.37 12.39
CA GLN A 49 11.82 21.25 11.43
C GLN A 49 12.68 20.10 11.97
N LEU A 50 13.85 20.42 12.54
CA LEU A 50 14.75 19.43 13.14
C LEU A 50 14.10 18.76 14.35
N LEU A 51 13.44 19.55 15.20
CA LEU A 51 12.69 19.04 16.35
C LEU A 51 11.50 18.17 15.93
N LEU A 52 10.79 18.53 14.85
CA LEU A 52 9.67 17.74 14.30
C LEU A 52 10.15 16.39 13.76
N GLY A 53 11.31 16.39 13.09
CA GLY A 53 12.01 15.19 12.65
C GLY A 53 12.51 14.32 13.80
N LEU A 54 12.55 14.79 15.04
CA LEU A 54 12.89 13.97 16.21
C LEU A 54 11.65 13.55 17.02
N THR A 55 10.61 14.39 17.07
CA THR A 55 9.48 14.24 18.00
C THR A 55 8.20 13.70 17.35
N GLU A 56 7.86 14.12 16.13
CA GLU A 56 6.68 13.57 15.43
C GLU A 56 6.95 12.21 14.77
N PHE A 57 8.20 11.73 14.82
CA PHE A 57 8.60 10.40 14.37
C PHE A 57 7.68 9.30 14.92
N VAL A 58 7.33 9.36 16.20
CA VAL A 58 6.51 8.32 16.86
C VAL A 58 5.10 8.24 16.26
N GLY A 59 4.48 9.39 15.97
CA GLY A 59 3.12 9.45 15.43
C GLY A 59 3.03 9.02 13.96
N PHE A 60 4.04 9.35 13.15
CA PHE A 60 4.09 8.94 11.74
C PHE A 60 4.50 7.47 11.58
N TYR A 61 5.36 6.94 12.46
CA TYR A 61 5.76 5.53 12.42
C TYR A 61 4.56 4.59 12.49
N PHE A 62 3.61 4.86 13.40
CA PHE A 62 2.40 4.04 13.50
C PHE A 62 1.63 3.99 12.17
N LYS A 63 1.44 5.14 11.51
CA LYS A 63 0.74 5.21 10.22
C LYS A 63 1.49 4.42 9.14
N PHE A 64 2.81 4.55 9.08
CA PHE A 64 3.64 3.82 8.12
C PHE A 64 3.63 2.31 8.36
N TYR A 65 3.67 1.84 9.61
CA TYR A 65 3.56 0.41 9.93
C TYR A 65 2.23 -0.18 9.49
N VAL A 66 1.13 0.55 9.66
CA VAL A 66 -0.19 0.13 9.16
C VAL A 66 -0.16 0.00 7.64
N VAL A 67 0.42 0.98 6.93
CA VAL A 67 0.53 0.94 5.45
C VAL A 67 1.44 -0.19 4.98
N ILE A 68 2.54 -0.49 5.67
CA ILE A 68 3.39 -1.66 5.41
C ILE A 68 2.57 -2.93 5.55
N ALA A 69 1.86 -3.10 6.68
CA ALA A 69 1.07 -4.30 6.93
C ALA A 69 0.02 -4.52 5.83
N VAL A 70 -0.70 -3.46 5.41
CA VAL A 70 -1.65 -3.52 4.30
C VAL A 70 -0.97 -3.93 2.99
N SER A 71 0.22 -3.40 2.71
CA SER A 71 0.99 -3.73 1.49
C SER A 71 1.46 -5.19 1.49
N LEU A 72 1.88 -5.71 2.65
CA LEU A 72 2.26 -7.11 2.80
C LEU A 72 1.04 -8.04 2.67
N VAL A 73 -0.12 -7.66 3.21
CA VAL A 73 -1.36 -8.41 3.01
C VAL A 73 -1.77 -8.42 1.54
N ALA A 74 -1.68 -7.28 0.85
CA ALA A 74 -1.94 -7.18 -0.59
C ALA A 74 -1.04 -8.13 -1.39
N MET A 75 0.25 -8.17 -1.07
CA MET A 75 1.21 -9.09 -1.68
C MET A 75 0.90 -10.56 -1.35
N GLY A 76 0.52 -10.86 -0.10
CA GLY A 76 0.09 -12.20 0.31
C GLY A 76 -1.12 -12.69 -0.49
N LEU A 77 -2.10 -11.82 -0.74
CA LEU A 77 -3.26 -12.12 -1.59
C LEU A 77 -2.86 -12.35 -3.05
N ALA A 78 -1.90 -11.59 -3.59
CA ALA A 78 -1.36 -11.85 -4.93
C ALA A 78 -0.69 -13.23 -5.03
N ILE A 79 0.04 -13.64 -3.99
CA ILE A 79 0.65 -14.98 -3.91
C ILE A 79 -0.43 -16.06 -3.82
N ILE A 80 -1.50 -15.84 -3.07
CA ILE A 80 -2.64 -16.77 -3.00
C ILE A 80 -3.32 -16.88 -4.38
N ALA A 81 -3.51 -15.77 -5.09
CA ALA A 81 -4.05 -15.77 -6.45
C ALA A 81 -3.18 -16.56 -7.44
N LEU A 82 -1.86 -16.56 -7.23
CA LEU A 82 -0.92 -17.44 -7.96
C LEU A 82 -1.16 -18.92 -7.69
N ARG A 83 -1.36 -19.31 -6.44
CA ARG A 83 -1.65 -20.70 -6.08
C ARG A 83 -3.04 -21.18 -6.49
N LYS A 84 -4.01 -20.26 -6.60
CA LYS A 84 -5.39 -20.56 -7.00
C LYS A 84 -5.62 -20.57 -8.51
N GLU A 85 -4.56 -20.33 -9.29
CA GLU A 85 -4.62 -20.25 -10.75
C GLU A 85 -5.71 -19.30 -11.28
N GLU A 86 -5.96 -18.20 -10.57
CA GLU A 86 -6.90 -17.16 -11.02
C GLU A 86 -6.47 -16.60 -12.39
N GLU A 87 -7.39 -15.91 -13.08
CA GLU A 87 -7.12 -15.44 -14.44
C GLU A 87 -5.78 -14.72 -14.62
N ARG A 88 -5.01 -15.18 -15.61
CA ARG A 88 -3.62 -14.77 -15.84
C ARG A 88 -3.41 -13.26 -15.86
N LYS A 89 -4.32 -12.50 -16.51
CA LYS A 89 -4.22 -11.03 -16.61
C LYS A 89 -4.30 -10.38 -15.23
N TYR A 90 -5.32 -10.70 -14.45
CA TYR A 90 -5.56 -10.10 -13.13
C TYR A 90 -4.52 -10.50 -12.12
N ARG A 91 -4.12 -11.76 -12.13
CA ARG A 91 -3.06 -12.29 -11.28
C ARG A 91 -1.72 -11.61 -11.51
N LEU A 92 -1.36 -11.38 -12.78
CA LEU A 92 -0.10 -10.73 -13.13
C LEU A 92 -0.12 -9.24 -12.74
N ILE A 93 -1.25 -8.56 -12.94
CA ILE A 93 -1.45 -7.19 -12.46
C ILE A 93 -1.35 -7.14 -10.93
N ALA A 94 -2.06 -8.00 -10.22
CA ALA A 94 -2.05 -8.06 -8.75
C ALA A 94 -0.63 -8.28 -8.20
N PHE A 95 0.14 -9.18 -8.81
CA PHE A 95 1.51 -9.46 -8.40
C PHE A 95 2.45 -8.26 -8.64
N LEU A 96 2.39 -7.65 -9.83
CA LEU A 96 3.21 -6.47 -10.14
C LEU A 96 2.85 -5.28 -9.24
N LEU A 97 1.55 -5.01 -9.04
CA LEU A 97 1.08 -3.95 -8.16
C LEU A 97 1.44 -4.22 -6.69
N GLY A 98 1.35 -5.48 -6.26
CA GLY A 98 1.75 -5.94 -4.94
C GLY A 98 3.22 -5.61 -4.65
N ILE A 99 4.13 -6.06 -5.51
CA ILE A 99 5.57 -5.78 -5.40
C ILE A 99 5.83 -4.28 -5.41
N LEU A 100 5.25 -3.56 -6.37
CA LEU A 100 5.42 -2.13 -6.49
C LEU A 100 4.98 -1.40 -5.22
N SER A 101 3.83 -1.78 -4.66
CA SER A 101 3.31 -1.16 -3.44
C SER A 101 4.25 -1.36 -2.24
N VAL A 102 4.80 -2.57 -2.07
CA VAL A 102 5.77 -2.86 -1.00
C VAL A 102 7.04 -2.02 -1.19
N ILE A 103 7.61 -2.00 -2.39
CA ILE A 103 8.83 -1.23 -2.69
C ILE A 103 8.60 0.26 -2.41
N VAL A 104 7.52 0.83 -2.94
CA VAL A 104 7.21 2.26 -2.78
C VAL A 104 6.99 2.62 -1.31
N VAL A 105 6.29 1.78 -0.55
CA VAL A 105 6.04 2.04 0.88
C VAL A 105 7.34 1.98 1.69
N VAL A 106 8.19 0.98 1.46
CA VAL A 106 9.47 0.84 2.15
C VAL A 106 10.44 1.98 1.81
N LEU A 107 10.57 2.35 0.53
CA LEU A 107 11.46 3.43 0.09
C LEU A 107 11.02 4.80 0.62
N ASN A 108 9.71 5.07 0.67
CA ASN A 108 9.21 6.32 1.19
C ASN A 108 9.49 6.48 2.70
N ILE A 109 9.39 5.40 3.48
CA ILE A 109 9.79 5.40 4.89
C ILE A 109 11.29 5.69 5.01
N GLY A 110 12.11 5.00 4.22
CA GLY A 110 13.56 5.15 4.27
C GLY A 110 14.04 6.59 3.99
N ARG A 111 13.29 7.35 3.19
CA ARG A 111 13.61 8.75 2.86
C ARG A 111 13.38 9.74 4.01
N PHE A 112 12.59 9.38 5.02
CA PHE A 112 12.43 10.17 6.25
C PHE A 112 13.34 9.68 7.39
N MET A 113 13.98 8.52 7.25
CA MET A 113 14.94 7.99 8.23
C MET A 113 16.36 8.53 8.05
N ILE A 114 16.65 9.22 6.93
CA ILE A 114 17.94 9.85 6.58
C ILE A 114 17.75 11.36 6.61
#